data_AF-A0A662H8R2-F1
#
_entry.id   AF-A0A662H8R2-F1
#
_cell.length_a   1.000
_cell.length_b   1.000
_cell.length_c   1.000
_cell.angle_alpha   90.00
_cell.angle_beta   90.00
_cell.angle_gamma   90.00
#
_symmetry.space_group_name_H-M   'P 1'
#
loop_
_entity.id
_entity.type
_entity.pdbx_description
1 polymer ?
#
loop_
_entity_poly.entity_id
_entity_poly.type
_entity_poly.pdbx_seq_one_letter_code
_entity_poly.pdbx_strand_id
1 'polypeptide(L)'
;MSCSDNKRVKTDISYSENELKSLIGSSGTVKDSYGGFEIIILDPSSFPWNRVLTKLLEISSDVWVRKEKDKIKIITKPLCE
;
A
#
# COMPACT_ATOMS: atom_id res chain seq x y z
N MET A 1 -11.93 10.30 31.47
CA MET A 1 -10.62 9.87 30.95
C MET A 1 -10.66 10.02 29.44
N SER A 2 -9.68 10.76 28.91
CA SER A 2 -9.66 11.40 27.58
C SER A 2 -9.64 10.39 26.42
N CYS A 3 -10.42 10.66 25.37
CA CYS A 3 -10.23 10.10 24.04
C CYS A 3 -10.28 11.26 23.05
N SER A 4 -9.21 12.04 23.00
CA SER A 4 -9.01 13.06 21.97
C SER A 4 -7.56 13.09 21.51
N ASP A 5 -7.42 13.34 20.22
CA ASP A 5 -6.20 13.54 19.43
C ASP A 5 -5.53 12.28 18.87
N ASN A 6 -6.23 11.65 17.92
CA ASN A 6 -5.60 10.81 16.91
C ASN A 6 -4.88 11.72 15.89
N LYS A 7 -3.72 12.24 16.29
CA LYS A 7 -2.82 12.97 15.38
C LYS A 7 -2.44 12.02 14.25
N ARG A 8 -2.75 12.41 13.01
CA ARG A 8 -2.16 11.81 11.80
C ARG A 8 -0.65 11.86 11.97
N VAL A 9 -0.06 10.75 12.38
CA VAL A 9 1.39 10.54 12.29
C VAL A 9 1.65 10.48 10.79
N LYS A 10 2.09 11.61 10.22
CA LYS A 10 2.73 11.63 8.92
C LYS A 10 4.04 10.89 9.11
N THR A 11 4.03 9.60 8.80
CA THR A 11 5.24 8.81 8.71
C THR A 11 6.08 9.42 7.58
N ASP A 12 7.30 9.86 7.91
CA ASP A 12 8.34 10.33 6.98
C ASP A 12 8.87 9.16 6.14
N ILE A 13 7.98 8.51 5.43
CA ILE A 13 8.31 7.51 4.44
C ILE A 13 8.10 8.19 3.08
N SER A 14 9.20 8.64 2.48
CA SER A 14 9.24 9.33 1.18
C SER A 14 8.98 8.35 0.02
N TYR A 15 7.85 7.64 0.04
CA TYR A 15 7.29 7.10 -1.19
C TYR A 15 6.22 8.08 -1.62
N SER A 16 6.39 8.70 -2.78
CA SER A 16 5.29 9.46 -3.33
C SER A 16 4.22 8.45 -3.70
N GLU A 17 3.10 8.45 -2.96
CA GLU A 17 1.89 7.68 -3.29
C GLU A 17 1.55 7.82 -4.79
N ASN A 18 1.88 8.98 -5.36
CA ASN A 18 1.81 9.31 -6.78
C ASN A 18 2.65 8.39 -7.70
N GLU A 19 3.85 7.97 -7.30
CA GLU A 19 4.69 7.05 -8.05
C GLU A 19 4.04 5.66 -8.13
N LEU A 20 3.55 5.15 -6.98
CA LEU A 20 2.81 3.88 -6.93
C LEU A 20 1.52 3.96 -7.76
N LYS A 21 0.75 5.04 -7.64
CA LYS A 21 -0.45 5.28 -8.45
C LYS A 21 -0.13 5.33 -9.95
N SER A 22 0.94 6.02 -10.34
CA SER A 22 1.40 6.11 -11.73
C SER A 22 1.80 4.75 -12.27
N LEU A 23 2.55 3.98 -11.48
CA LEU A 23 3.04 2.67 -11.84
C LEU A 23 1.91 1.65 -11.98
N ILE A 24 0.90 1.69 -11.11
CA ILE A 24 -0.27 0.80 -11.13
C ILE A 24 -1.27 1.18 -12.23
N GLY A 25 -1.43 2.48 -12.51
CA GLY A 25 -2.37 2.98 -13.52
C GLY A 25 -3.80 2.49 -13.27
N SER A 26 -4.48 2.03 -14.32
CA SER A 26 -5.87 1.53 -14.25
C SER A 26 -6.01 0.09 -13.77
N SER A 27 -4.90 -0.65 -13.60
CA SER A 27 -4.91 -2.08 -13.22
C SER A 27 -5.18 -2.31 -11.73
N GLY A 28 -5.17 -1.25 -10.92
CA GLY A 28 -5.40 -1.31 -9.48
C GLY A 28 -5.70 0.06 -8.87
N THR A 29 -5.93 0.08 -7.57
CA THR A 29 -6.15 1.33 -6.79
C THR A 29 -5.30 1.31 -5.53
N VAL A 30 -4.75 2.46 -5.15
CA VAL A 30 -3.97 2.65 -3.93
C VAL A 30 -4.81 3.44 -2.93
N LYS A 31 -4.82 3.00 -1.67
CA LYS A 31 -5.50 3.66 -0.56
C LYS A 31 -4.58 3.75 0.65
N ASP A 32 -4.62 4.86 1.37
CA ASP A 32 -3.93 4.96 2.65
C ASP A 32 -4.54 4.00 3.68
N SER A 33 -3.69 3.37 4.50
CA SER A 33 -4.13 2.43 5.53
C SER A 33 -3.16 2.44 6.73
N TYR A 34 -3.61 2.98 7.87
CA TYR A 34 -2.94 2.92 9.19
C TYR A 34 -1.40 3.00 9.15
N GLY A 35 -0.84 4.04 8.54
CA GLY A 35 0.61 4.28 8.47
C GLY A 35 1.33 3.63 7.28
N GLY A 36 0.64 2.78 6.51
CA GLY A 36 1.04 2.27 5.21
C GLY A 36 -0.05 2.50 4.16
N PHE A 37 -0.20 1.57 3.23
CA PHE A 37 -1.18 1.62 2.14
C PHE A 37 -1.70 0.24 1.74
N GLU A 38 -2.86 0.24 1.09
CA GLU A 38 -3.50 -0.93 0.50
C GLU A 38 -3.59 -0.73 -1.01
N ILE A 39 -3.07 -1.71 -1.77
CA ILE A 39 -3.28 -1.82 -3.21
C ILE A 39 -4.37 -2.85 -3.45
N ILE A 40 -5.46 -2.46 -4.11
CA ILE A 40 -6.51 -3.36 -4.58
C ILE A 40 -6.31 -3.58 -6.07
N ILE A 41 -6.05 -4.82 -6.47
CA ILE A 41 -5.83 -5.19 -7.86
C ILE A 41 -7.19 -5.38 -8.55
N LEU A 42 -7.42 -4.61 -9.62
CA LEU A 42 -8.66 -4.63 -10.40
C LEU A 42 -8.57 -5.59 -11.59
N ASP A 43 -7.40 -5.65 -12.25
CA ASP A 43 -7.11 -6.58 -13.32
C ASP A 43 -5.74 -7.24 -13.09
N PRO A 44 -5.71 -8.48 -12.54
CA PRO A 44 -4.47 -9.20 -12.28
C PRO A 44 -3.62 -9.47 -13.52
N SER A 45 -4.21 -9.52 -14.72
CA SER A 45 -3.48 -9.88 -15.94
C SER A 45 -2.68 -8.71 -16.49
N SER A 46 -3.20 -7.48 -16.37
CA SER A 46 -2.51 -6.25 -16.77
C SER A 46 -1.72 -5.59 -15.63
N PHE A 47 -1.88 -6.06 -14.40
CA PHE A 47 -1.18 -5.51 -13.24
C PHE A 47 0.34 -5.65 -13.38
N PRO A 48 1.13 -4.57 -13.18
CA PRO A 48 2.57 -4.58 -13.38
C PRO A 48 3.33 -5.21 -12.20
N TRP A 49 3.05 -6.49 -11.93
CA TRP A 49 3.52 -7.25 -10.76
C TRP A 49 5.00 -7.05 -10.45
N ASN A 50 5.88 -7.28 -11.42
CA ASN A 50 7.32 -7.19 -11.21
C ASN A 50 7.74 -5.80 -10.74
N ARG A 51 7.24 -4.75 -11.40
CA ARG A 51 7.58 -3.36 -11.08
C ARG A 51 7.02 -2.95 -9.71
N VAL A 52 5.78 -3.34 -9.41
CA VAL A 52 5.15 -3.07 -8.12
C VAL A 52 5.91 -3.79 -7.00
N LEU A 53 6.16 -5.10 -7.14
CA LEU A 53 6.85 -5.89 -6.12
C LEU A 53 8.27 -5.39 -5.88
N THR A 54 9.02 -5.05 -6.95
CA THR A 54 10.34 -4.43 -6.81
C THR A 54 10.25 -3.16 -5.97
N LYS A 55 9.29 -2.29 -6.28
CA LYS A 55 9.08 -1.05 -5.53
C LYS A 55 8.69 -1.31 -4.08
N LEU A 56 7.86 -2.32 -3.81
CA LEU A 56 7.45 -2.70 -2.46
C LEU A 56 8.60 -3.26 -1.62
N LEU A 57 9.55 -3.95 -2.24
CA LEU A 57 10.74 -4.48 -1.56
C LEU A 57 11.77 -3.39 -1.22
N GLU A 58 11.71 -2.23 -1.88
CA GLU A 58 12.48 -1.04 -1.51
C GLU A 58 11.90 -0.33 -0.27
N ILE A 59 10.72 -0.76 0.21
CA ILE A 59 10.03 -0.22 1.38
C ILE A 59 10.46 -0.95 2.64
N SER A 60 10.90 -0.19 3.64
CA SER A 60 11.12 -0.70 5.01
C SER A 60 9.78 -0.92 5.72
N SER A 61 8.96 -1.85 5.23
CA SER A 61 7.64 -2.19 5.76
C SER A 61 7.31 -3.65 5.47
N ASP A 62 6.48 -4.24 6.32
CA ASP A 62 5.92 -5.56 6.04
C ASP A 62 4.93 -5.48 4.89
N VAL A 63 5.05 -6.41 3.94
CA VAL A 63 4.18 -6.52 2.76
C VAL A 63 3.38 -7.81 2.83
N TRP A 64 2.06 -7.70 2.87
CA TRP A 64 1.16 -8.84 2.92
C TRP A 64 0.32 -8.91 1.64
N VAL A 65 0.28 -10.08 1.01
CA VAL A 65 -0.60 -10.35 -0.13
C VAL A 65 -1.74 -11.25 0.33
N ARG A 66 -2.99 -10.84 0.04
CA ARG A 66 -4.19 -11.57 0.45
C ARG A 66 -5.21 -11.61 -0.67
N LYS A 67 -6.03 -12.67 -0.68
CA LYS A 67 -7.23 -12.75 -1.52
C LYS A 67 -8.47 -12.52 -0.65
N GLU A 68 -9.26 -11.50 -0.97
CA GLU A 68 -10.52 -11.18 -0.28
C GLU A 68 -11.63 -10.91 -1.29
N LYS A 69 -12.76 -11.62 -1.20
CA LYS A 69 -13.92 -11.43 -2.10
C LYS A 69 -13.52 -11.40 -3.58
N ASP A 70 -12.69 -12.37 -3.97
CA ASP A 70 -12.09 -12.50 -5.31
C ASP A 70 -11.20 -11.37 -5.81
N LYS A 71 -10.82 -10.44 -4.94
CA LYS A 71 -9.80 -9.43 -5.24
C LYS A 71 -8.49 -9.77 -4.57
N ILE A 72 -7.39 -9.55 -5.29
CA ILE A 72 -6.06 -9.61 -4.70
C ILE A 72 -5.76 -8.23 -4.10
N LYS A 73 -5.28 -8.24 -2.86
CA LYS A 73 -4.89 -7.06 -2.11
C LYS A 73 -3.46 -7.18 -1.66
N ILE A 74 -2.72 -6.09 -1.77
CA ILE A 74 -1.39 -5.95 -1.18
C ILE A 74 -1.51 -4.89 -0.10
N ILE A 75 -1.12 -5.24 1.12
CA ILE A 75 -1.22 -4.36 2.29
C ILE A 75 0.19 -4.15 2.80
N THR A 76 0.58 -2.88 2.98
CA THR A 76 1.81 -2.52 3.66
C THR A 76 1.51 -2.09 5.09
N LYS A 77 2.33 -2.56 6.03
CA LYS A 77 2.28 -2.13 7.42
C LYS A 77 3.66 -1.64 7.83
N PRO A 78 3.76 -0.49 8.51
CA PRO A 78 5.01 -0.06 9.12
C PRO A 78 5.56 -1.17 10.01
N LEU A 79 6.87 -1.36 9.99
CA LEU A 79 7.52 -2.17 11.00
C LEU A 79 7.32 -1.46 12.35
N CYS A 80 6.72 -2.14 13.32
CA CYS A 80 6.78 -1.67 14.71
C CYS A 80 8.19 -2.01 15.23
N GLU A 81 9.00 -0.99 15.51
CA GLU A 81 10.15 -1.12 16.41
C GLU A 81 9.71 -1.14 17.87
#